data_AF-A0A2R8BTM6-F1
#
_entry.id   AF-A0A2R8BTM6-F1
#
_cell.length_a   1.000
_cell.length_b   1.000
_cell.length_c   1.000
_cell.angle_alpha   90.00
_cell.angle_beta   90.00
_cell.angle_gamma   90.00
#
_symmetry.space_group_name_H-M   'P 1'
#
loop_
_entity.id
_entity.type
_entity.pdbx_description
1 polymer ?
#
loop_
_entity_poly.entity_id
_entity_poly.type
_entity_poly.pdbx_seq_one_letter_code
_entity_poly.pdbx_strand_id
1 'polypeptide(L)'
;MCSTCFSRRGFLASAFAAPLAVSGCDEAPILVSDEQAAQMGQEAWDQIIANTPVSRDSTYNSALKRISGGLLQAAGVNSEGWEVAVFESDQINAFALPGGKIGVYEGMFGVTQNDAQLAAIVGHEIGHLQAEHAQKRISAQIAKDAGIRIVAFFLNMGGVEYGREIAAALGVGVDVGLLLPYSRNQELEADALGLRTMASAGYDPQAAVALWEAMQAASEGRPPEFLATHPTPRSRIREIEEILTTL
;
A
#
# COMPACT_ATOMS: atom_id res chain seq x y z
N MET A 1 36.07 -48.40 -57.54
CA MET A 1 37.00 -47.80 -56.56
C MET A 1 36.17 -47.25 -55.42
N CYS A 2 36.41 -47.79 -54.20
CA CYS A 2 36.04 -47.38 -52.82
C CYS A 2 34.66 -46.75 -52.51
N SER A 3 33.99 -46.95 -51.38
CA SER A 3 34.01 -47.89 -50.23
C SER A 3 32.95 -47.36 -49.24
N THR A 4 32.17 -48.27 -48.62
CA THR A 4 31.59 -48.30 -47.23
C THR A 4 31.12 -47.01 -46.50
N CYS A 5 29.90 -46.87 -45.95
CA CYS A 5 29.16 -47.54 -44.84
C CYS A 5 29.20 -46.76 -43.48
N PHE A 6 28.11 -46.86 -42.69
CA PHE A 6 27.83 -46.34 -41.32
C PHE A 6 27.59 -44.82 -41.15
N SER A 7 26.79 -44.28 -40.20
CA SER A 7 25.73 -44.72 -39.27
C SER A 7 25.43 -43.54 -38.31
N ARG A 8 24.20 -43.47 -37.79
CA ARG A 8 23.79 -42.90 -36.49
C ARG A 8 23.78 -41.38 -36.26
N ARG A 9 22.57 -40.94 -35.84
CA ARG A 9 22.24 -39.89 -34.84
C ARG A 9 22.57 -38.45 -35.27
N GLY A 10 21.74 -37.44 -35.03
CA GLY A 10 20.54 -37.35 -34.22
C GLY A 10 19.95 -35.95 -34.31
N PHE A 11 18.88 -35.77 -33.53
CA PHE A 11 18.23 -34.51 -33.17
C PHE A 11 17.44 -33.77 -34.27
N LEU A 12 16.20 -34.24 -34.44
CA LEU A 12 15.07 -33.33 -34.58
C LEU A 12 15.08 -32.37 -33.38
N ALA A 13 15.45 -31.12 -33.60
CA ALA A 13 15.23 -30.04 -32.65
C ALA A 13 13.71 -29.80 -32.57
N SER A 14 13.03 -30.58 -31.72
CA SER A 14 11.69 -30.24 -31.27
C SER A 14 11.83 -28.97 -30.46
N ALA A 15 11.35 -27.85 -31.01
CA ALA A 15 11.12 -26.63 -30.26
C ALA A 15 10.00 -26.90 -29.25
N PHE A 16 10.35 -27.52 -28.12
CA PHE A 16 9.55 -27.41 -26.92
C PHE A 16 9.64 -25.95 -26.49
N ALA A 17 8.60 -25.18 -26.81
CA ALA A 17 8.27 -24.01 -26.04
C ALA A 17 7.97 -24.51 -24.61
N ALA A 18 9.00 -24.55 -23.79
CA ALA A 18 8.81 -24.71 -22.36
C ALA A 18 7.92 -23.54 -21.93
N PRO A 19 6.78 -23.78 -21.25
CA PRO A 19 6.11 -22.70 -20.58
C PRO A 19 7.14 -22.16 -19.60
N LEU A 20 7.50 -20.88 -19.74
CA LEU A 20 8.16 -20.16 -18.67
C LEU A 20 7.23 -20.29 -17.47
N ALA A 21 7.55 -21.23 -16.58
CA ALA A 21 6.98 -21.26 -15.27
C ALA A 21 7.42 -19.95 -14.62
N VAL A 22 6.51 -18.96 -14.61
CA VAL A 22 6.62 -17.78 -13.77
C VAL A 22 6.47 -18.27 -12.34
N SER A 23 7.54 -18.83 -11.81
CA SER A 23 7.70 -19.05 -10.39
C SER A 23 7.88 -17.68 -9.75
N GLY A 24 6.81 -17.22 -9.10
CA GLY A 24 6.76 -16.19 -8.07
C GLY A 24 7.86 -15.12 -8.07
N CYS A 25 7.59 -13.99 -8.72
CA CYS A 25 8.09 -12.70 -8.28
C CYS A 25 6.92 -11.73 -8.33
N ASP A 26 6.48 -11.24 -7.17
CA ASP A 26 5.53 -10.11 -7.04
C ASP A 26 6.15 -8.77 -7.50
N GLU A 27 7.27 -8.80 -8.23
CA GLU A 27 7.99 -7.62 -8.73
C GLU A 27 7.68 -7.41 -10.21
N ALA A 28 6.50 -6.84 -10.49
CA ALA A 28 6.29 -6.22 -11.79
C ALA A 28 7.36 -5.12 -11.96
N PRO A 29 8.02 -5.02 -13.13
CA PRO A 29 8.96 -3.93 -13.39
C PRO A 29 8.25 -2.60 -13.20
N ILE A 30 8.89 -1.64 -12.53
CA ILE A 30 8.33 -0.30 -12.38
C ILE A 30 8.45 0.41 -13.73
N LEU A 31 7.29 0.69 -14.33
CA LEU A 31 7.15 1.32 -15.64
C LEU A 31 6.78 2.81 -15.53
N VAL A 32 6.44 3.27 -14.32
CA VAL A 32 6.06 4.65 -14.02
C VAL A 32 7.16 5.32 -13.24
N SER A 33 7.58 6.51 -13.68
CA SER A 33 8.59 7.28 -12.95
C SER A 33 8.03 7.82 -11.63
N ASP A 34 8.90 8.10 -10.66
CA ASP A 34 8.51 8.71 -9.39
C ASP A 34 7.77 10.03 -9.57
N GLU A 35 8.20 10.84 -10.55
CA GLU A 35 7.55 12.10 -10.90
C GLU A 35 6.12 11.89 -11.40
N GLN A 36 5.91 10.93 -12.30
CA GLN A 36 4.56 10.59 -12.79
C GLN A 36 3.67 10.07 -11.66
N ALA A 37 4.21 9.20 -10.80
CA ALA A 37 3.49 8.67 -9.66
C ALA A 37 3.11 9.79 -8.67
N ALA A 38 4.05 10.68 -8.34
CA ALA A 38 3.84 11.82 -7.45
C ALA A 38 2.80 12.80 -8.02
N GLN A 39 2.81 13.07 -9.33
CA GLN A 39 1.79 13.90 -9.97
C GLN A 39 0.39 13.28 -9.80
N MET A 40 0.25 11.99 -10.07
CA MET A 40 -1.05 11.31 -9.89
C MET A 40 -1.47 11.27 -8.41
N GLY A 41 -0.51 11.12 -7.48
CA GLY A 41 -0.75 11.23 -6.05
C GLY A 41 -1.24 12.62 -5.63
N GLN A 42 -0.69 13.69 -6.20
CA GLN A 42 -1.17 15.07 -5.99
C GLN A 42 -2.59 15.27 -6.50
N GLU A 43 -2.89 14.84 -7.72
CA GLU A 43 -4.23 14.98 -8.29
C GLU A 43 -5.26 14.26 -7.42
N ALA A 44 -4.96 13.06 -6.94
CA ALA A 44 -5.85 12.32 -6.04
C ALA A 44 -5.99 12.99 -4.67
N TRP A 45 -4.89 13.50 -4.10
CA TRP A 45 -4.90 14.22 -2.83
C TRP A 45 -5.79 15.46 -2.86
N ASP A 46 -5.71 16.25 -3.94
CA ASP A 46 -6.55 17.43 -4.13
C ASP A 46 -8.03 17.04 -4.21
N GLN A 47 -8.35 15.93 -4.88
CA GLN A 47 -9.72 15.40 -4.94
C GLN A 47 -10.19 14.87 -3.59
N ILE A 48 -9.34 14.19 -2.82
CA ILE A 48 -9.70 13.72 -1.48
C ILE A 48 -9.99 14.92 -0.58
N ILE A 49 -9.14 15.96 -0.56
CA ILE A 49 -9.38 17.19 0.22
C ILE A 49 -10.69 17.89 -0.20
N ALA A 50 -11.00 17.90 -1.50
CA ALA A 50 -12.22 18.52 -2.00
C ALA A 50 -13.50 17.79 -1.54
N ASN A 51 -13.44 16.47 -1.35
CA ASN A 51 -14.59 15.65 -0.95
C ASN A 51 -14.65 15.38 0.56
N THR A 52 -13.49 15.31 1.20
CA THR A 52 -13.32 15.12 2.64
C THR A 52 -12.35 16.19 3.15
N PRO A 53 -12.83 17.25 3.81
CA PRO A 53 -11.97 18.30 4.32
C PRO A 53 -10.97 17.81 5.38
N VAL A 54 -9.88 18.56 5.51
CA VAL A 54 -8.91 18.36 6.60
C VAL A 54 -9.57 18.72 7.94
N SER A 55 -9.41 17.83 8.92
CA SER A 55 -9.91 17.98 10.28
C SER A 55 -9.40 19.24 10.97
N ARG A 56 -10.28 19.86 11.75
CA ARG A 56 -9.96 21.02 12.61
C ARG A 56 -9.53 20.62 14.02
N ASP A 57 -9.51 19.32 14.36
CA ASP A 57 -9.14 18.86 15.69
C ASP A 57 -7.64 19.06 15.92
N SER A 58 -7.29 19.99 16.81
CA SER A 58 -5.88 20.32 17.08
C SER A 58 -5.12 19.20 17.78
N THR A 59 -5.83 18.32 18.51
CA THR A 59 -5.23 17.20 19.24
C THR A 59 -4.79 16.13 18.25
N TYR A 60 -5.68 15.72 17.35
CA TYR A 60 -5.39 14.74 16.31
C TYR A 60 -4.30 15.21 15.36
N ASN A 61 -4.40 16.46 14.90
CA ASN A 61 -3.40 17.06 14.02
C ASN A 61 -2.02 17.14 14.69
N SER A 62 -1.95 17.52 15.96
CA SER A 62 -0.67 17.61 16.69
C SER A 62 -0.06 16.24 16.96
N ALA A 63 -0.88 15.25 17.31
CA ALA A 63 -0.44 13.87 17.50
C ALA A 63 0.12 13.29 16.20
N LEU A 64 -0.65 13.36 15.10
CA LEU A 64 -0.24 12.83 13.81
C LEU A 64 1.05 13.49 13.32
N LYS A 65 1.14 14.83 13.38
CA LYS A 65 2.34 15.57 12.94
C LYS A 65 3.60 15.17 13.71
N ARG A 66 3.49 15.01 15.04
CA ARG A 66 4.63 14.61 15.88
C ARG A 66 5.07 13.17 15.57
N ILE A 67 4.11 12.26 15.47
CA ILE A 67 4.37 10.84 15.22
C ILE A 67 4.97 10.64 13.84
N SER A 68 4.34 11.19 12.80
CA SER A 68 4.83 11.08 11.42
C SER A 68 6.21 11.71 11.26
N GLY A 69 6.47 12.88 11.87
CA GLY A 69 7.80 13.50 11.84
C GLY A 69 8.91 12.60 12.41
N GLY A 70 8.65 11.95 13.55
CA GLY A 70 9.61 11.01 14.14
C GLY A 70 9.82 9.74 13.30
N LEU A 71 8.73 9.20 12.72
CA LEU A 71 8.80 8.02 11.85
C LEU A 71 9.52 8.33 10.53
N LEU A 72 9.25 9.46 9.89
CA LEU A 72 9.93 9.86 8.66
C LEU A 72 11.44 10.07 8.88
N GLN A 73 11.81 10.67 10.01
CA GLN A 73 13.21 10.78 10.40
C GLN A 73 13.85 9.39 10.59
N ALA A 74 13.19 8.48 11.31
CA ALA A 74 13.68 7.12 11.55
C ALA A 74 13.76 6.28 10.28
N ALA A 75 12.85 6.51 9.33
CA ALA A 75 12.83 5.91 8.00
C ALA A 75 13.96 6.42 7.09
N GLY A 76 14.73 7.43 7.52
CA GLY A 76 15.83 8.00 6.75
C GLY A 76 15.39 8.80 5.53
N VAL A 77 14.12 9.23 5.47
CA VAL A 77 13.58 9.99 4.34
C VAL A 77 13.65 11.49 4.63
N ASN A 78 13.93 12.30 3.60
CA ASN A 78 13.76 13.74 3.70
C ASN A 78 12.26 14.03 3.79
N SER A 79 11.82 14.59 4.92
CA SER A 79 10.42 14.95 5.13
C SER A 79 10.00 16.21 4.35
N GLU A 80 10.93 16.90 3.70
CA GLU A 80 10.61 18.02 2.81
C GLU A 80 9.72 17.54 1.66
N GLY A 81 8.55 18.17 1.50
CA GLY A 81 7.55 17.79 0.50
C GLY A 81 6.55 16.72 0.97
N TRP A 82 6.72 16.14 2.17
CA TRP A 82 5.70 15.25 2.72
C TRP A 82 4.49 16.03 3.23
N GLU A 83 3.30 15.58 2.86
CA GLU A 83 2.04 16.11 3.32
C GLU A 83 1.31 15.05 4.15
N VAL A 84 1.09 15.37 5.42
CA VAL A 84 0.41 14.49 6.36
C VAL A 84 -0.78 15.24 6.95
N ALA A 85 -1.98 14.67 6.83
CA ALA A 85 -3.21 15.34 7.25
C ALA A 85 -4.19 14.37 7.94
N VAL A 86 -4.95 14.91 8.90
CA VAL A 86 -6.14 14.25 9.44
C VAL A 86 -7.35 14.67 8.64
N PHE A 87 -8.21 13.74 8.25
CA PHE A 87 -9.42 13.99 7.47
C PHE A 87 -10.68 13.92 8.35
N GLU A 88 -11.58 14.90 8.22
CA GLU A 88 -12.82 15.03 9.00
C GLU A 88 -13.87 13.99 8.55
N SER A 89 -13.68 12.74 8.96
CA SER A 89 -14.62 11.65 8.72
C SER A 89 -14.44 10.55 9.77
N ASP A 90 -15.56 9.92 10.15
CA ASP A 90 -15.66 8.85 11.14
C ASP A 90 -15.19 7.49 10.60
N GLN A 91 -14.77 7.42 9.34
CA GLN A 91 -14.18 6.23 8.74
C GLN A 91 -12.94 5.78 9.51
N ILE A 92 -12.87 4.50 9.83
CA ILE A 92 -11.66 3.86 10.37
C ILE A 92 -10.76 3.54 9.16
N ASN A 93 -9.96 4.52 8.74
CA ASN A 93 -9.06 4.41 7.60
C ASN A 93 -7.76 5.23 7.73
N ALA A 94 -6.72 4.79 7.03
CA ALA A 94 -5.51 5.54 6.74
C ALA A 94 -5.01 5.13 5.34
N PHE A 95 -4.23 6.00 4.69
CA PHE A 95 -3.71 5.71 3.36
C PHE A 95 -2.43 6.47 3.07
N ALA A 96 -1.59 5.91 2.21
CA ALA A 96 -0.45 6.54 1.60
C ALA A 96 -0.62 6.67 0.08
N LEU A 97 -0.27 7.85 -0.47
CA LEU A 97 -0.17 8.07 -1.92
C LEU A 97 1.28 8.43 -2.30
N PRO A 98 1.72 8.09 -3.53
CA PRO A 98 3.02 8.51 -4.03
C PRO A 98 3.21 10.03 -3.94
N GLY A 99 4.47 10.46 -3.80
CA GLY A 99 4.80 11.86 -3.55
C GLY A 99 4.76 12.26 -2.07
N GLY A 100 4.80 11.30 -1.14
CA GLY A 100 4.95 11.56 0.29
C GLY A 100 3.67 12.02 0.97
N LYS A 101 2.52 11.47 0.59
CA LYS A 101 1.22 11.89 1.12
C LYS A 101 0.65 10.82 2.03
N ILE A 102 0.32 11.18 3.27
CA ILE A 102 -0.30 10.28 4.24
C ILE A 102 -1.58 10.92 4.78
N GLY A 103 -2.71 10.24 4.61
CA GLY A 103 -3.97 10.61 5.23
C GLY A 103 -4.36 9.67 6.35
N VAL A 104 -4.88 10.22 7.44
CA VAL A 104 -5.50 9.46 8.54
C VAL A 104 -6.89 10.04 8.80
N TYR A 105 -7.90 9.20 8.97
CA TYR A 105 -9.25 9.66 9.28
C TYR A 105 -9.48 9.80 10.78
N GLU A 106 -10.35 10.70 11.21
CA GLU A 106 -10.71 10.86 12.63
C GLU A 106 -11.17 9.53 13.27
N GLY A 107 -11.88 8.68 12.51
CA GLY A 107 -12.28 7.35 12.98
C GLY A 107 -11.13 6.46 13.45
N MET A 108 -9.91 6.61 12.91
CA MET A 108 -8.74 5.87 13.41
C MET A 108 -8.35 6.22 14.84
N PHE A 109 -8.67 7.44 15.29
CA PHE A 109 -8.42 7.85 16.67
C PHE A 109 -9.39 7.19 17.66
N GLY A 110 -10.51 6.61 17.18
CA GLY A 110 -11.42 5.80 17.97
C GLY A 110 -10.90 4.38 18.28
N VAL A 111 -9.96 3.87 17.50
CA VAL A 111 -9.36 2.52 17.67
C VAL A 111 -7.90 2.55 18.12
N THR A 112 -7.27 3.73 18.15
CA THR A 112 -5.93 3.94 18.70
C THR A 112 -6.03 4.53 20.11
N GLN A 113 -5.46 3.84 21.10
CA GLN A 113 -5.48 4.22 22.50
C GLN A 113 -4.22 4.97 22.94
N ASN A 114 -3.14 4.91 22.14
CA ASN A 114 -1.88 5.57 22.43
C ASN A 114 -1.09 5.89 21.15
N ASP A 115 -0.04 6.70 21.31
CA ASP A 115 0.84 7.11 20.22
C ASP A 115 1.52 5.94 19.50
N ALA A 116 1.86 4.85 20.20
CA ALA A 116 2.51 3.70 19.57
C ALA A 116 1.56 2.95 18.62
N GLN A 117 0.27 2.90 18.94
CA GLN A 117 -0.75 2.36 18.04
C GLN A 117 -0.96 3.27 16.82
N LEU A 118 -1.01 4.59 17.01
CA LEU A 118 -1.05 5.52 15.87
C LEU A 118 0.26 5.46 15.05
N ALA A 119 1.41 5.23 15.68
CA ALA A 119 2.67 5.01 15.00
C ALA A 119 2.69 3.70 14.19
N ALA A 120 1.96 2.67 14.63
CA ALA A 120 1.83 1.41 13.88
C ALA A 120 1.14 1.61 12.54
N ILE A 121 0.01 2.31 12.52
CA ILE A 121 -0.71 2.58 11.26
C ILE A 121 0.09 3.50 10.33
N VAL A 122 0.68 4.58 10.86
CA VAL A 122 1.50 5.50 10.06
C VAL A 122 2.77 4.83 9.56
N GLY A 123 3.42 4.01 10.39
CA GLY A 123 4.60 3.23 10.01
C GLY A 123 4.29 2.24 8.90
N HIS A 124 3.13 1.59 8.94
CA HIS A 124 2.64 0.72 7.88
C HIS A 124 2.47 1.48 6.54
N GLU A 125 1.83 2.66 6.55
CA GLU A 125 1.70 3.50 5.35
C GLU A 125 3.06 3.97 4.79
N ILE A 126 4.01 4.32 5.67
CA ILE A 126 5.39 4.63 5.27
C ILE A 126 6.04 3.41 4.60
N GLY A 127 5.81 2.21 5.14
CA GLY A 127 6.29 0.95 4.55
C GLY A 127 5.78 0.74 3.12
N HIS A 128 4.50 1.04 2.85
CA HIS A 128 3.97 0.99 1.49
C HIS A 128 4.68 1.96 0.52
N LEU A 129 5.02 3.16 0.98
CA LEU A 129 5.73 4.14 0.17
C LEU A 129 7.19 3.75 -0.07
N GLN A 130 7.89 3.25 0.96
CA GLN A 130 9.27 2.77 0.85
C GLN A 130 9.39 1.57 -0.10
N ALA A 131 8.39 0.68 -0.09
CA ALA A 131 8.35 -0.49 -0.97
C ALA A 131 7.69 -0.19 -2.34
N GLU A 132 7.30 1.06 -2.60
CA GLU A 132 6.72 1.53 -3.87
C GLU A 132 5.52 0.69 -4.35
N HIS A 133 4.70 0.22 -3.39
CA HIS A 133 3.61 -0.72 -3.69
C HIS A 133 2.57 -0.17 -4.66
N ALA A 134 2.27 1.13 -4.57
CA ALA A 134 1.39 1.81 -5.50
C ALA A 134 2.00 1.83 -6.92
N GLN A 135 3.28 2.20 -7.06
CA GLN A 135 3.97 2.27 -8.35
C GLN A 135 4.10 0.88 -9.00
N LYS A 136 4.45 -0.15 -8.23
CA LYS A 136 4.50 -1.55 -8.70
C LYS A 136 3.15 -2.00 -9.24
N ARG A 137 2.07 -1.69 -8.52
CA ARG A 137 0.70 -2.01 -8.95
C ARG A 137 0.30 -1.28 -10.22
N ILE A 138 0.56 0.02 -10.27
CA ILE A 138 0.29 0.84 -11.45
C ILE A 138 1.02 0.27 -12.66
N SER A 139 2.30 -0.04 -12.49
CA SER A 139 3.15 -0.58 -13.56
C SER A 139 2.65 -1.93 -14.05
N ALA A 140 2.21 -2.80 -13.13
CA ALA A 140 1.60 -4.08 -13.46
C ALA A 140 0.32 -3.94 -14.31
N GLN A 141 -0.40 -2.82 -14.20
CA GLN A 141 -1.62 -2.57 -14.98
C GLN A 141 -1.31 -1.91 -16.32
N ILE A 142 -0.34 -0.99 -16.37
CA ILE A 142 0.18 -0.45 -17.64
C ILE A 142 0.74 -1.57 -18.52
N ALA A 143 1.45 -2.53 -17.93
CA ALA A 143 1.99 -3.69 -18.64
C ALA A 143 0.92 -4.59 -19.27
N LYS A 144 -0.35 -4.48 -18.85
CA LYS A 144 -1.48 -5.22 -19.43
C LYS A 144 -2.17 -4.47 -20.59
N ASP A 145 -1.50 -3.45 -21.14
CA ASP A 145 -2.00 -2.55 -22.21
C ASP A 145 -3.34 -1.87 -21.87
N ALA A 146 -3.64 -1.78 -20.59
CA ALA A 146 -4.81 -1.07 -20.12
C ALA A 146 -4.44 0.42 -20.07
N GLY A 147 -4.93 1.21 -21.03
CA GLY A 147 -4.78 2.67 -21.08
C GLY A 147 -5.51 3.35 -19.93
N ILE A 148 -5.04 3.16 -18.70
CA ILE A 148 -5.75 3.48 -17.46
C ILE A 148 -5.35 4.86 -16.94
N ARG A 149 -6.35 5.64 -16.54
CA ARG A 149 -6.18 6.78 -15.64
C ARG A 149 -6.31 6.29 -14.19
N ILE A 150 -5.27 6.48 -13.40
CA ILE A 150 -5.08 5.83 -12.08
C ILE A 150 -5.71 6.63 -10.93
N VAL A 151 -6.23 7.83 -11.18
CA VAL A 151 -6.89 8.66 -10.14
C VAL A 151 -7.98 7.87 -9.40
N ALA A 152 -8.76 7.05 -10.09
CA ALA A 152 -9.81 6.22 -9.49
C ALA A 152 -9.26 5.24 -8.42
N PHE A 153 -8.06 4.70 -8.65
CA PHE A 153 -7.39 3.81 -7.72
C PHE A 153 -7.06 4.52 -6.41
N PHE A 154 -6.46 5.71 -6.51
CA PHE A 154 -6.09 6.50 -5.34
C PHE A 154 -7.29 7.06 -4.59
N LEU A 155 -8.36 7.44 -5.28
CA LEU A 155 -9.62 7.84 -4.62
C LEU A 155 -10.23 6.69 -3.81
N ASN A 156 -10.15 5.46 -4.33
CA ASN A 156 -10.61 4.28 -3.61
C ASN A 156 -9.71 3.96 -2.40
N MET A 157 -8.38 4.08 -2.53
CA MET A 157 -7.46 3.93 -1.39
C MET A 157 -7.77 4.95 -0.29
N GLY A 158 -7.95 6.21 -0.70
CA GLY A 158 -8.37 7.30 0.18
C GLY A 158 -9.84 7.23 0.56
N GLY A 159 -10.52 6.08 0.50
CA GLY A 159 -11.86 5.90 1.06
C GLY A 159 -12.95 6.88 0.62
N VAL A 160 -12.79 7.58 -0.50
CA VAL A 160 -13.74 8.59 -0.98
C VAL A 160 -15.04 7.90 -1.39
N GLU A 161 -16.14 8.26 -0.73
CA GLU A 161 -17.46 7.75 -1.07
C GLU A 161 -17.78 8.09 -2.54
N TYR A 162 -18.31 7.13 -3.28
CA TYR A 162 -18.55 7.24 -4.73
C TYR A 162 -17.29 7.47 -5.59
N GLY A 163 -16.10 7.12 -5.11
CA GLY A 163 -14.85 7.30 -5.87
C GLY A 163 -14.88 6.69 -7.28
N ARG A 164 -15.65 5.61 -7.49
CA ARG A 164 -15.87 4.99 -8.81
C ARG A 164 -16.76 5.83 -9.72
N GLU A 165 -17.83 6.39 -9.19
CA GLU A 165 -18.77 7.25 -9.91
C GLU A 165 -18.13 8.60 -10.23
N ILE A 166 -17.34 9.16 -9.31
CA ILE A 166 -16.52 10.35 -9.54
C ILE A 166 -15.53 10.07 -10.66
N ALA A 167 -14.81 8.94 -10.62
CA ALA A 167 -13.93 8.53 -11.70
C ALA A 167 -14.66 8.36 -13.04
N ALA A 168 -15.82 7.68 -13.04
CA ALA A 168 -16.64 7.50 -14.23
C ALA A 168 -17.12 8.85 -14.81
N ALA A 169 -17.53 9.79 -13.96
CA ALA A 169 -17.93 11.14 -14.35
C ALA A 169 -16.76 11.94 -14.95
N LEU A 170 -15.54 11.71 -14.48
CA LEU A 170 -14.30 12.26 -15.04
C LEU A 170 -13.87 11.56 -16.35
N GLY A 171 -14.65 10.61 -16.86
CA GLY A 171 -14.33 9.83 -18.06
C GLY A 171 -13.17 8.85 -17.86
N VAL A 172 -12.88 8.52 -16.60
CA VAL A 172 -11.83 7.57 -16.21
C VAL A 172 -12.43 6.17 -16.18
N GLY A 173 -12.02 5.31 -17.12
CA GLY A 173 -12.30 3.88 -17.05
C GLY A 173 -11.65 3.26 -15.82
N VAL A 174 -12.40 2.42 -15.10
CA VAL A 174 -11.93 1.77 -13.87
C VAL A 174 -11.57 0.32 -14.19
N ASP A 175 -10.29 -0.02 -14.11
CA ASP A 175 -9.87 -1.43 -14.08
C ASP A 175 -10.12 -1.98 -12.68
N VAL A 176 -10.94 -3.02 -12.58
CA VAL A 176 -11.25 -3.71 -11.32
C VAL A 176 -9.98 -4.23 -10.64
N GLY A 177 -8.95 -4.57 -11.42
CA GLY A 177 -7.67 -5.06 -10.90
C GLY A 177 -6.88 -4.01 -10.09
N LEU A 178 -7.10 -2.71 -10.33
CA LEU A 178 -6.50 -1.65 -9.50
C LEU A 178 -7.19 -1.54 -8.14
N LEU A 179 -8.49 -1.80 -8.11
CA LEU A 179 -9.32 -1.69 -6.91
C LEU A 179 -9.26 -2.91 -6.00
N LEU A 180 -8.50 -3.93 -6.40
CA LEU A 180 -8.22 -5.05 -5.53
C LEU A 180 -7.36 -4.59 -4.34
N PRO A 181 -7.51 -5.20 -3.16
CA PRO A 181 -6.62 -4.92 -2.05
C PRO A 181 -5.15 -5.24 -2.36
N TYR A 182 -4.23 -4.76 -1.52
CA TYR A 182 -2.83 -5.18 -1.57
C TYR A 182 -2.64 -6.69 -1.36
N SER A 183 -1.59 -7.23 -2.00
CA SER A 183 -1.28 -8.65 -1.86
C SER A 183 -0.77 -8.93 -0.44
N ARG A 184 -0.92 -10.18 0.04
CA ARG A 184 -0.39 -10.58 1.35
C ARG A 184 1.11 -10.29 1.49
N ASN A 185 1.89 -10.45 0.42
CA ASN A 185 3.33 -10.18 0.48
C ASN A 185 3.62 -8.68 0.60
N GLN A 186 2.85 -7.83 -0.08
CA GLN A 186 2.97 -6.38 0.05
C GLN A 186 2.60 -5.91 1.45
N GLU A 187 1.51 -6.45 2.02
CA GLU A 187 1.12 -6.15 3.40
C GLU A 187 2.20 -6.56 4.41
N LEU A 188 2.81 -7.74 4.24
CA LEU A 188 3.89 -8.22 5.11
C LEU A 188 5.19 -7.41 4.98
N GLU A 189 5.53 -6.98 3.77
CA GLU A 189 6.67 -6.10 3.53
C GLU A 189 6.44 -4.73 4.21
N ALA A 190 5.24 -4.17 4.05
CA ALA A 190 4.85 -2.91 4.70
C ALA A 190 4.83 -3.03 6.24
N ASP A 191 4.31 -4.13 6.79
CA ASP A 191 4.36 -4.43 8.23
C ASP A 191 5.81 -4.49 8.71
N ALA A 192 6.69 -5.21 8.01
CA ALA A 192 8.08 -5.37 8.42
C ALA A 192 8.89 -4.06 8.37
N LEU A 193 8.69 -3.24 7.34
CA LEU A 193 9.31 -1.92 7.23
C LEU A 193 8.75 -0.94 8.27
N GLY A 194 7.43 -0.95 8.46
CA GLY A 194 6.74 -0.09 9.43
C GLY A 194 7.18 -0.38 10.86
N LEU A 195 7.19 -1.65 11.27
CA LEU A 195 7.61 -2.07 12.61
C LEU A 195 9.09 -1.75 12.90
N ARG A 196 9.98 -1.93 11.91
CA ARG A 196 11.39 -1.49 12.01
C ARG A 196 11.50 0.03 12.17
N THR A 197 10.69 0.77 11.43
CA THR A 197 10.64 2.24 11.50
C THR A 197 10.14 2.70 12.87
N MET A 198 9.09 2.07 13.41
CA MET A 198 8.58 2.32 14.75
C MET A 198 9.66 2.09 15.82
N ALA A 199 10.33 0.93 15.77
CA ALA A 199 11.41 0.58 16.70
C ALA A 199 12.52 1.63 16.66
N SER A 200 12.93 2.03 15.45
CA SER A 200 13.97 3.03 15.23
C SER A 200 13.56 4.43 15.69
N ALA A 201 12.27 4.75 15.65
CA ALA A 201 11.70 5.99 16.18
C ALA A 201 11.46 5.96 17.71
N GLY A 202 11.72 4.84 18.37
CA GLY A 202 11.54 4.67 19.82
C GLY A 202 10.12 4.33 20.26
N TYR A 203 9.23 3.97 19.35
CA TYR A 203 7.90 3.43 19.67
C TYR A 203 7.97 1.92 19.92
N ASP A 204 7.10 1.41 20.78
CA ASP A 204 6.94 -0.03 21.01
C ASP A 204 6.24 -0.69 19.80
N PRO A 205 6.93 -1.54 19.02
CA PRO A 205 6.33 -2.19 17.85
C PRO A 205 5.25 -3.22 18.22
N GLN A 206 5.23 -3.72 19.46
CA GLN A 206 4.17 -4.62 19.95
C GLN A 206 2.79 -3.96 19.94
N ALA A 207 2.74 -2.62 19.97
CA ALA A 207 1.50 -1.86 19.89
C ALA A 207 0.71 -2.15 18.59
N ALA A 208 1.39 -2.59 17.52
CA ALA A 208 0.72 -2.98 16.28
C ALA A 208 -0.27 -4.13 16.50
N VAL A 209 0.08 -5.16 17.29
CA VAL A 209 -0.80 -6.31 17.56
C VAL A 209 -2.12 -5.83 18.17
N ALA A 210 -2.04 -5.01 19.22
CA ALA A 210 -3.21 -4.46 19.90
C ALA A 210 -4.05 -3.56 18.99
N LEU A 211 -3.44 -2.81 18.08
CA LEU A 211 -4.18 -2.03 17.07
C LEU A 211 -4.96 -2.96 16.12
N TRP A 212 -4.34 -4.01 15.60
CA TRP A 212 -4.99 -4.94 14.68
C TRP A 212 -6.15 -5.69 15.34
N GLU A 213 -6.02 -6.04 16.60
CA GLU A 213 -7.11 -6.62 17.39
C GLU A 213 -8.25 -5.62 17.57
N ALA A 214 -7.96 -4.34 17.88
CA ALA A 214 -8.95 -3.29 18.02
C ALA A 214 -9.73 -3.05 16.72
N MET A 215 -9.05 -3.02 15.57
CA MET A 215 -9.71 -2.88 14.26
C MET A 215 -10.58 -4.10 13.90
N GLN A 216 -10.14 -5.31 14.24
CA GLN A 216 -10.96 -6.52 14.06
C GLN A 216 -12.20 -6.49 14.96
N ALA A 217 -12.07 -6.04 16.20
CA ALA A 217 -13.20 -5.90 17.12
C ALA A 217 -14.20 -4.84 16.63
N ALA A 218 -13.74 -3.77 15.99
CA ALA A 218 -14.58 -2.73 15.39
C ALA A 218 -15.38 -3.19 14.16
N SER A 219 -15.22 -4.44 13.69
CA SER A 219 -15.80 -4.96 12.44
C SER A 219 -17.23 -5.52 12.56
N GLU A 220 -18.02 -5.16 13.57
CA GLU A 220 -19.37 -5.70 13.77
C GLU A 220 -20.33 -5.32 12.61
N GLY A 221 -20.45 -6.20 11.61
CA GLY A 221 -21.39 -6.11 10.49
C GLY A 221 -20.79 -5.62 9.17
N ARG A 222 -19.73 -4.81 9.21
CA ARG A 222 -18.90 -4.41 8.05
C ARG A 222 -17.47 -4.16 8.53
N PRO A 223 -16.44 -4.71 7.86
CA PRO A 223 -15.06 -4.42 8.23
C PRO A 223 -14.76 -2.91 8.04
N PRO A 224 -13.90 -2.30 8.90
CA PRO A 224 -13.30 -1.00 8.65
C PRO A 224 -12.79 -0.85 7.22
N GLU A 225 -12.88 0.35 6.68
CA GLU A 225 -12.42 0.63 5.31
C GLU A 225 -10.92 0.32 5.16
N PHE A 226 -10.12 0.55 6.21
CA PHE A 226 -8.74 0.12 6.25
C PHE A 226 -8.56 -1.38 5.98
N LEU A 227 -9.36 -2.25 6.62
CA LEU A 227 -9.27 -3.70 6.42
C LEU A 227 -9.80 -4.14 5.03
N ALA A 228 -10.56 -3.28 4.34
CA ALA A 228 -11.02 -3.54 2.98
C ALA A 228 -9.89 -3.32 1.95
N THR A 229 -9.04 -2.31 2.16
CA THR A 229 -7.88 -2.00 1.30
C THR A 229 -6.62 -2.78 1.72
N HIS A 230 -6.47 -3.05 3.03
CA HIS A 230 -5.37 -3.77 3.68
C HIS A 230 -5.89 -5.06 4.33
N PRO A 231 -6.21 -6.11 3.55
CA PRO A 231 -6.87 -7.29 4.05
C PRO A 231 -5.98 -8.02 5.04
N THR A 232 -6.56 -8.35 6.19
CA THR A 232 -5.89 -9.13 7.22
C THR A 232 -6.32 -10.59 7.11
N PRO A 233 -5.51 -11.49 6.53
CA PRO A 233 -5.75 -12.91 6.69
C PRO A 233 -5.74 -13.25 8.19
N ARG A 234 -6.44 -14.32 8.60
CA ARG A 234 -6.43 -14.81 10.00
C ARG A 234 -5.02 -15.10 10.55
N SER A 235 -4.00 -15.08 9.70
CA SER A 235 -2.59 -15.26 10.05
C SER A 235 -1.81 -13.96 10.26
N ARG A 236 -2.32 -12.77 9.92
CA ARG A 236 -1.52 -11.53 9.93
C ARG A 236 -0.98 -11.15 11.30
N ILE A 237 -1.77 -11.29 12.37
CA ILE A 237 -1.28 -11.08 13.76
C ILE A 237 -0.10 -12.00 14.05
N ARG A 238 -0.19 -13.29 13.70
CA ARG A 238 0.93 -14.23 13.88
C ARG A 238 2.15 -13.85 13.05
N GLU A 239 1.94 -13.39 11.83
CA GLU A 239 3.03 -12.96 10.95
C GLU A 239 3.72 -11.69 11.50
N ILE A 240 2.96 -10.76 12.08
CA ILE A 240 3.49 -9.60 12.81
C ILE A 240 4.27 -10.07 14.03
N GLU A 241 3.72 -10.96 14.85
CA GLU A 241 4.42 -11.54 16.00
C GLU A 241 5.74 -12.21 15.58
N GLU A 242 5.77 -12.92 14.46
CA GLU A 242 6.99 -13.50 13.89
C GLU A 242 8.01 -12.42 13.50
N ILE A 243 7.59 -11.35 12.81
CA ILE A 243 8.47 -10.21 12.49
C ILE A 243 9.07 -9.60 13.76
N LEU A 244 8.25 -9.41 14.79
CA LEU A 244 8.67 -8.82 16.07
C LEU A 244 9.76 -9.61 16.78
N THR A 245 9.87 -10.94 16.55
CA THR A 245 10.98 -11.74 17.10
C THR A 245 12.34 -11.47 16.44
N THR A 246 12.35 -10.73 15.33
CA THR A 246 13.54 -10.47 14.50
C THR A 246 13.99 -9.02 14.48
N LEU A 247 13.31 -8.14 15.22
CA LEU A 247 13.68 -6.73 15.41
C LEU A 247 14.78 -6.57 16.46
#